data_AF-A0AAW2CQJ7-F1
#
_entry.id   AF-A0AAW2CQJ7-F1
#
_cell.length_a   1.000
_cell.length_b   1.000
_cell.length_c   1.000
_cell.angle_alpha   90.00
_cell.angle_beta   90.00
_cell.angle_gamma   90.00
#
_symmetry.space_group_name_H-M   'P 1'
#
loop_
_entity.id
_entity.type
_entity.pdbx_description
1 polymer ?
#
loop_
_entity_poly.entity_id
_entity_poly.type
_entity_poly.pdbx_seq_one_letter_code
_entity_poly.pdbx_strand_id
1 'polypeptide(L)'
;MGKEGGGEEALLPLFETKEARFRGAYKVFASTVLVGICLIWVYRLTHIPRAGEQGRWAWIGTFMAELLFSLYWIFTQSCRFKVVYNYPSKERLSNRYKDKLPGVDIFVCTADPKIEPPTLVINTILSTMSYNYPPEMLSVYLSDDGGSELTYYALLEASGFSKHWIPFCKKFNVVPRSPGAFFAQQIDVQDMTYAQEWLALKIERGSHRCRSSRANCEGWSKWVSPAWAFSRATRRHGMGLLA
;
A
#
# COMPACT_ATOMS: atom_id res chain seq x y z
N MET A 1 -19.70 37.09 21.53
CA MET A 1 -18.31 37.56 21.67
C MET A 1 -17.47 36.70 20.74
N GLY A 2 -17.22 37.18 19.53
CA GLY A 2 -16.62 36.41 18.45
C GLY A 2 -15.40 37.13 17.87
N LYS A 3 -14.53 36.31 17.27
CA LYS A 3 -13.36 36.65 16.45
C LYS A 3 -12.15 37.23 17.19
N GLU A 4 -11.23 36.33 17.56
CA GLU A 4 -9.79 36.61 17.46
C GLU A 4 -8.88 35.36 17.35
N GLY A 5 -9.42 34.12 17.29
CA GLY A 5 -8.59 32.90 17.18
C GLY A 5 -8.21 32.45 15.75
N GLY A 6 -8.69 33.13 14.71
CA GLY A 6 -8.49 32.68 13.31
C GLY A 6 -7.10 32.98 12.74
N GLY A 7 -6.38 33.96 13.30
CA GLY A 7 -5.07 34.38 12.81
C GLY A 7 -3.93 33.47 13.27
N GLU A 8 -3.99 32.94 14.49
CA GLU A 8 -2.93 32.11 15.06
C GLU A 8 -2.93 30.67 14.50
N GLU A 9 -4.10 30.08 14.26
CA GLU A 9 -4.26 28.76 13.61
C GLU A 9 -3.72 28.74 12.16
N ALA A 10 -3.76 29.87 11.46
CA ALA A 10 -3.21 30.02 10.11
C ALA A 10 -1.67 30.07 10.07
N LEU A 11 -1.01 30.31 11.20
CA LEU A 11 0.46 30.38 11.31
C LEU A 11 1.11 29.03 11.67
N LEU A 12 0.34 28.09 12.24
CA LEU A 12 0.91 26.80 12.64
C LEU A 12 1.28 25.93 11.43
N PRO A 13 2.38 25.16 11.49
CA PRO A 13 2.75 24.25 10.41
C PRO A 13 1.74 23.09 10.30
N LEU A 14 1.42 22.70 9.06
CA LEU A 14 0.57 21.52 8.79
C LEU A 14 1.26 20.20 9.15
N PHE A 15 2.58 20.19 9.08
CA PHE A 15 3.42 19.04 9.42
C PHE A 15 4.15 19.32 10.72
N GLU A 16 3.98 18.44 11.69
CA GLU A 16 4.78 18.46 12.92
C GLU A 16 6.04 17.61 12.70
N THR A 17 7.20 18.25 12.69
CA THR A 17 8.49 17.57 12.64
C THR A 17 8.88 17.13 14.04
N LYS A 18 8.91 15.83 14.32
CA LYS A 18 9.49 15.29 15.57
C LYS A 18 10.84 14.67 15.29
N GLU A 19 11.82 15.05 16.10
CA GLU A 19 13.13 14.39 16.07
C GLU A 19 13.07 13.02 16.75
N ALA A 20 13.86 12.08 16.25
CA ALA A 20 13.96 10.74 16.83
C ALA A 20 14.53 10.78 18.26
N ARG A 21 13.81 10.17 19.22
CA ARG A 21 14.18 10.13 20.66
C ARG A 21 15.56 9.50 20.93
N PHE A 22 16.01 8.57 20.09
CA PHE A 22 17.25 7.80 20.27
C PHE A 22 18.44 8.27 19.44
N ARG A 23 18.44 9.53 18.97
CA ARG A 23 19.49 10.09 18.11
C ARG A 23 20.90 10.03 18.73
N GLY A 24 21.02 10.25 20.03
CA GLY A 24 22.30 10.20 20.74
C GLY A 24 22.94 8.82 20.73
N ALA A 25 22.18 7.78 21.08
CA ALA A 25 22.66 6.40 21.11
C ALA A 25 23.12 5.92 19.72
N TYR A 26 22.36 6.26 18.66
CA TYR A 26 22.75 5.95 17.28
C TYR A 26 24.06 6.63 16.87
N LYS A 27 24.25 7.91 17.22
CA LYS A 27 25.49 8.65 16.93
C LYS A 27 26.70 8.06 17.63
N VAL A 28 26.55 7.66 18.90
CA VAL A 28 27.62 6.99 19.65
C VAL A 28 27.98 5.66 19.00
N PHE A 29 26.97 4.84 18.67
CA PHE A 29 27.19 3.59 17.96
C PHE A 29 27.89 3.80 16.60
N ALA A 30 27.41 4.73 15.78
CA ALA A 30 28.05 5.07 14.51
C ALA A 30 29.50 5.53 14.71
N SER A 31 29.77 6.36 15.72
CA SER A 31 31.13 6.79 16.05
C SER A 31 32.03 5.61 16.43
N THR A 32 31.54 4.63 17.20
CA THR A 32 32.33 3.44 17.56
C THR A 32 32.69 2.59 16.34
N VAL A 33 31.77 2.45 15.39
CA VAL A 33 32.03 1.70 14.15
C VAL A 33 33.03 2.45 13.26
N LEU A 34 32.92 3.79 13.17
CA LEU A 34 33.88 4.61 12.43
C LEU A 34 35.30 4.47 12.98
N VAL A 35 35.45 4.49 14.31
CA VAL A 35 36.75 4.24 14.97
C VAL A 35 37.28 2.85 14.62
N GLY A 36 36.43 1.83 14.64
CA GLY A 36 36.80 0.47 14.22
C GLY A 36 37.31 0.40 12.78
N ILE A 37 36.65 1.07 11.84
CA ILE A 37 37.09 1.18 10.45
C ILE A 37 38.47 1.84 10.35
N CYS A 38 38.69 2.96 11.07
CA CYS A 38 39.97 3.64 11.10
C CYS A 38 41.09 2.74 11.65
N LEU A 39 40.82 1.97 12.71
CA LEU A 39 41.80 1.03 13.28
C LEU A 39 42.16 -0.09 12.30
N ILE A 40 41.18 -0.62 11.56
CA ILE A 40 41.42 -1.63 10.52
C ILE A 40 42.31 -1.06 9.41
N TRP A 41 42.02 0.17 8.96
CA TRP A 41 42.85 0.84 7.93
C TRP A 41 44.27 1.09 8.42
N VAL A 42 44.46 1.56 9.66
CA VAL A 42 45.79 1.74 10.25
C VAL A 42 46.52 0.40 10.33
N TYR A 43 45.88 -0.64 10.84
CA TYR A 43 46.47 -1.98 10.92
C TYR A 43 46.91 -2.51 9.56
N ARG A 44 46.08 -2.33 8.53
CA ARG A 44 46.43 -2.73 7.15
C ARG A 44 47.60 -1.90 6.63
N LEU A 45 47.60 -0.58 6.81
CA LEU A 45 48.70 0.27 6.35
C LEU A 45 50.04 -0.03 7.04
N THR A 46 50.03 -0.43 8.32
CA THR A 46 51.27 -0.77 9.04
C THR A 46 51.77 -2.19 8.77
N HIS A 47 50.89 -3.12 8.37
CA HIS A 47 51.24 -4.53 8.11
C HIS A 47 51.21 -4.86 6.61
N ILE A 48 51.82 -4.00 5.78
CA ILE A 48 51.96 -4.25 4.34
C ILE A 48 53.01 -5.35 4.12
N PRO A 49 52.69 -6.45 3.42
CA PRO A 49 53.63 -7.52 3.09
C PRO A 49 54.84 -6.98 2.31
N ARG A 50 56.03 -7.50 2.61
CA ARG A 50 57.25 -7.05 1.94
C ARG A 50 57.24 -7.44 0.46
N ALA A 51 58.00 -6.69 -0.36
CA ALA A 51 58.13 -6.99 -1.78
C ALA A 51 58.73 -8.40 -1.98
N GLY A 52 57.93 -9.32 -2.51
CA GLY A 52 58.34 -10.71 -2.80
C GLY A 52 57.61 -11.79 -2.01
N GLU A 53 56.77 -11.45 -1.02
CA GLU A 53 56.02 -12.45 -0.24
C GLU A 53 54.83 -13.03 -1.04
N GLN A 54 54.66 -14.36 -0.93
CA GLN A 54 53.53 -15.07 -1.52
C GLN A 54 52.23 -14.56 -0.87
N GLY A 55 51.27 -14.09 -1.67
CA GLY A 55 49.99 -13.57 -1.19
C GLY A 55 49.87 -12.04 -1.12
N ARG A 56 50.89 -11.27 -1.52
CA ARG A 56 50.83 -9.79 -1.54
C ARG A 56 49.66 -9.24 -2.38
N TRP A 57 49.40 -9.83 -3.55
CA TRP A 57 48.29 -9.42 -4.42
C TRP A 57 46.92 -9.69 -3.80
N ALA A 58 46.78 -10.83 -3.12
CA ALA A 58 45.56 -11.15 -2.38
C ALA A 58 45.34 -10.14 -1.25
N TRP A 59 46.40 -9.80 -0.51
CA TRP A 59 46.36 -8.78 0.54
C TRP A 59 45.92 -7.41 0.01
N ILE A 60 46.46 -6.97 -1.13
CA ILE A 60 46.08 -5.69 -1.77
C ILE A 60 44.62 -5.74 -2.23
N GLY A 61 44.17 -6.85 -2.82
CA GLY A 61 42.79 -7.03 -3.23
C GLY A 61 41.81 -6.96 -2.05
N THR A 62 42.13 -7.63 -0.94
CA THR A 62 41.35 -7.55 0.29
C THR A 62 41.32 -6.14 0.87
N PHE A 63 42.46 -5.45 0.91
CA PHE A 63 42.53 -4.05 1.37
C PHE A 63 41.67 -3.12 0.50
N MET A 64 41.70 -3.29 -0.82
CA MET A 64 40.88 -2.49 -1.74
C MET A 64 39.38 -2.75 -1.52
N ALA A 65 38.97 -4.01 -1.31
CA ALA A 65 37.60 -4.36 -1.00
C ALA A 65 37.14 -3.76 0.35
N GLU A 66 37.99 -3.83 1.38
CA GLU A 66 37.75 -3.23 2.70
C GLU A 66 37.59 -1.71 2.60
N LEU A 67 38.41 -1.04 1.79
CA LEU A 67 38.33 0.40 1.56
C LEU A 67 37.02 0.79 0.87
N LEU A 68 36.63 0.10 -0.19
CA LEU A 68 35.37 0.35 -0.89
C LEU A 68 34.14 0.11 0.00
N PHE A 69 34.14 -0.99 0.77
CA PHE A 69 33.05 -1.28 1.70
C PHE A 69 32.95 -0.25 2.82
N SER A 70 34.09 0.21 3.34
CA SER A 70 34.16 1.25 4.37
C SER A 70 33.69 2.61 3.85
N LEU A 71 34.07 2.99 2.61
CA LEU A 71 33.55 4.19 1.96
C LEU A 71 32.03 4.11 1.75
N TYR A 72 31.53 2.99 1.25
CA TYR A 72 30.10 2.74 1.13
C TYR A 72 29.37 2.91 2.47
N TRP A 73 29.95 2.38 3.55
CA TRP A 73 29.41 2.55 4.89
C TRP A 73 29.39 4.02 5.32
N ILE A 74 30.47 4.78 5.13
CA ILE A 74 30.52 6.22 5.47
C ILE A 74 29.45 7.03 4.71
N PHE A 75 29.27 6.77 3.41
CA PHE A 75 28.25 7.42 2.61
C PHE A 75 26.83 7.07 3.09
N THR A 76 26.56 5.80 3.37
CA THR A 76 25.24 5.37 3.87
C THR A 76 24.94 5.92 5.27
N GLN A 77 25.94 6.04 6.14
CA GLN A 77 25.77 6.67 7.45
C GLN A 77 25.45 8.15 7.34
N SER A 78 26.09 8.87 6.42
CA SER A 78 25.85 10.30 6.18
C SER A 78 24.37 10.62 5.94
N CYS A 79 23.67 9.78 5.17
CA CYS A 79 22.22 9.90 4.94
C CYS A 79 21.35 9.64 6.19
N ARG A 80 21.88 8.93 7.22
CA ARG A 80 21.14 8.51 8.41
C ARG A 80 21.38 9.41 9.63
N PHE A 81 22.27 10.40 9.56
CA PHE A 81 22.60 11.30 10.68
C PHE A 81 21.44 12.19 11.15
N LYS A 82 20.44 12.41 10.28
CA LYS A 82 19.28 13.26 10.57
C LYS A 82 17.99 12.58 10.10
N VAL A 83 17.52 11.61 10.89
CA VAL A 83 16.18 11.05 10.73
C VAL A 83 15.16 12.02 11.35
N VAL A 84 14.25 12.52 10.51
CA VAL A 84 13.16 13.41 10.91
C VAL A 84 11.84 12.73 10.58
N TYR A 85 10.92 12.68 11.55
CA TYR A 85 9.57 12.17 11.33
C TYR A 85 8.61 13.34 11.13
N ASN A 86 7.82 13.27 10.06
CA ASN A 86 6.80 14.28 9.75
C ASN A 86 5.42 13.70 10.06
N TYR A 87 4.69 14.33 10.97
CA TYR A 87 3.32 13.96 11.31
C TYR A 87 2.34 14.95 10.68
N PRO A 88 1.45 14.52 9.76
CA PRO A 88 0.46 15.40 9.15
C PRO A 88 -0.71 15.65 10.11
N SER A 89 -1.06 16.93 10.33
CA SER A 89 -2.24 17.30 11.12
C SER A 89 -3.46 17.51 10.20
N LYS A 90 -4.39 16.56 10.22
CA LYS A 90 -5.63 16.61 9.43
C LYS A 90 -6.57 17.74 9.88
N GLU A 91 -6.63 17.98 11.19
CA GLU A 91 -7.49 19.02 11.79
C GLU A 91 -7.08 20.43 11.35
N ARG A 92 -5.77 20.72 11.37
CA ARG A 92 -5.21 21.99 10.88
C ARG A 92 -5.46 22.17 9.38
N LEU A 93 -5.31 21.09 8.60
CA LEU A 93 -5.62 21.11 7.17
C LEU A 93 -7.11 21.45 6.92
N SER A 94 -8.03 20.77 7.62
CA SER A 94 -9.46 21.02 7.46
C SER A 94 -9.87 22.41 7.94
N ASN A 95 -9.27 22.93 9.02
CA ASN A 95 -9.60 24.26 9.53
C ASN A 95 -9.13 25.37 8.57
N ARG A 96 -7.92 25.22 7.99
CA ARG A 96 -7.31 26.21 7.11
C ARG A 96 -7.94 26.24 5.72
N TYR A 97 -8.12 25.07 5.09
CA TYR A 97 -8.52 24.99 3.69
C TYR A 97 -10.00 24.69 3.51
N LYS A 98 -10.66 24.06 4.50
CA LYS A 98 -12.07 23.63 4.43
C LYS A 98 -12.35 22.94 3.09
N ASP A 99 -13.09 23.60 2.19
CA ASP A 99 -13.50 23.08 0.89
C ASP A 99 -12.58 23.50 -0.27
N LYS A 100 -11.58 24.35 -0.01
CA LYS A 100 -10.61 24.83 -1.01
C LYS A 100 -9.42 23.88 -1.11
N LEU A 101 -9.70 22.64 -1.53
CA LEU A 101 -8.70 21.61 -1.76
C LEU A 101 -8.24 21.60 -3.23
N PRO A 102 -6.96 21.30 -3.52
CA PRO A 102 -6.47 21.22 -4.90
C PRO A 102 -7.05 20.01 -5.65
N GLY A 103 -7.05 20.04 -6.98
CA GLY A 103 -7.31 18.83 -7.77
C GLY A 103 -6.24 17.76 -7.53
N VAL A 104 -6.64 16.50 -7.41
CA VAL A 104 -5.76 15.34 -7.23
C VAL A 104 -6.10 14.30 -8.30
N ASP A 105 -5.08 13.99 -9.11
CA ASP A 105 -5.16 12.93 -10.11
C ASP A 105 -4.41 11.69 -9.60
N ILE A 106 -5.11 10.56 -9.57
CA ILE A 106 -4.55 9.27 -9.18
C ILE A 106 -4.37 8.43 -10.44
N PHE A 107 -3.12 8.06 -10.72
CA PHE A 107 -2.78 7.14 -11.81
C PHE A 107 -2.58 5.73 -11.25
N VAL A 108 -3.34 4.77 -11.77
CA VAL A 108 -3.17 3.34 -11.53
C VAL A 108 -2.61 2.74 -12.80
N CYS A 109 -1.43 2.12 -12.73
CA CYS A 109 -0.81 1.44 -13.87
C CYS A 109 -0.83 -0.07 -13.63
N THR A 110 -1.18 -0.84 -14.66
CA THR A 110 -1.14 -2.30 -14.66
C THR A 110 -0.42 -2.78 -15.91
N ALA A 111 0.42 -3.81 -15.77
CA ALA A 111 1.28 -4.27 -16.86
C ALA A 111 0.93 -5.67 -17.40
N ASP A 112 0.53 -6.60 -16.52
CA ASP A 112 0.18 -7.97 -16.94
C ASP A 112 -1.00 -8.51 -16.11
N PRO A 113 -2.15 -8.84 -16.74
CA PRO A 113 -3.32 -9.38 -16.03
C PRO A 113 -3.08 -10.73 -15.34
N LYS A 114 -1.99 -11.46 -15.66
CA LYS A 114 -1.64 -12.73 -14.99
C LYS A 114 -0.93 -12.51 -13.67
N ILE A 115 0.01 -11.55 -13.64
CA ILE A 115 0.77 -11.18 -12.45
C ILE A 115 -0.08 -10.27 -11.54
N GLU A 116 -0.78 -9.31 -12.15
CA GLU A 116 -1.66 -8.33 -11.51
C GLU A 116 -3.11 -8.64 -11.91
N PRO A 117 -3.81 -9.52 -11.19
CA PRO A 117 -5.15 -9.93 -11.59
C PRO A 117 -6.10 -8.71 -11.65
N PRO A 118 -6.99 -8.61 -12.66
CA PRO A 118 -7.93 -7.49 -12.78
C PRO A 118 -8.73 -7.22 -11.51
N THR A 119 -9.02 -8.25 -10.70
CA THR A 119 -9.62 -8.13 -9.37
C THR A 119 -8.89 -7.17 -8.45
N LEU A 120 -7.56 -7.26 -8.41
CA LEU A 120 -6.71 -6.45 -7.55
C LEU A 120 -6.73 -5.00 -8.01
N VAL A 121 -6.64 -4.80 -9.32
CA VAL A 121 -6.72 -3.49 -9.97
C VAL A 121 -8.05 -2.82 -9.64
N ILE A 122 -9.18 -3.51 -9.86
CA ILE A 122 -10.52 -3.00 -9.55
C ILE A 122 -10.70 -2.67 -8.06
N ASN A 123 -10.23 -3.52 -7.16
CA ASN A 123 -10.29 -3.22 -5.73
C ASN A 123 -9.52 -1.95 -5.37
N THR A 124 -8.40 -1.69 -6.05
CA THR A 124 -7.59 -0.48 -5.88
C THR A 124 -8.33 0.75 -6.41
N ILE A 125 -8.91 0.67 -7.61
CA ILE A 125 -9.70 1.76 -8.21
C ILE A 125 -10.92 2.09 -7.31
N LEU A 126 -11.69 1.10 -6.87
CA LEU A 126 -12.83 1.32 -5.97
C LEU A 126 -12.40 1.88 -4.60
N SER A 127 -11.24 1.49 -4.09
CA SER A 127 -10.68 2.03 -2.85
C SER A 127 -10.28 3.50 -3.00
N THR A 128 -9.67 3.88 -4.13
CA THR A 128 -9.25 5.27 -4.39
C THR A 128 -10.45 6.18 -4.66
N MET A 129 -11.44 5.74 -5.45
CA MET A 129 -12.68 6.50 -5.70
C MET A 129 -13.52 6.73 -4.43
N SER A 130 -13.35 5.90 -3.40
CA SER A 130 -14.05 6.04 -2.12
C SER A 130 -13.28 6.85 -1.07
N TYR A 131 -12.19 7.52 -1.45
CA TYR A 131 -11.48 8.43 -0.54
C TYR A 131 -12.39 9.56 -0.06
N ASN A 132 -12.10 10.04 1.16
CA ASN A 132 -12.79 11.19 1.73
C ASN A 132 -12.21 12.48 1.12
N TYR A 133 -12.56 12.72 -0.14
CA TYR A 133 -12.19 13.90 -0.91
C TYR A 133 -13.40 14.39 -1.72
N PRO A 134 -13.51 15.70 -2.01
CA PRO A 134 -14.54 16.21 -2.90
C PRO A 134 -14.48 15.51 -4.26
N PRO A 135 -15.62 15.00 -4.79
CA PRO A 135 -15.63 14.23 -6.04
C PRO A 135 -15.25 15.08 -7.26
N GLU A 136 -15.48 16.40 -7.20
CA GLU A 136 -15.12 17.35 -8.26
C GLU A 136 -13.60 17.55 -8.38
N MET A 137 -12.85 17.21 -7.32
CA MET A 137 -11.41 17.43 -7.23
C MET A 137 -10.61 16.13 -7.31
N LEU A 138 -11.25 14.97 -7.41
CA LEU A 138 -10.58 13.67 -7.44
C LEU A 138 -10.81 12.99 -8.79
N SER A 139 -9.76 12.86 -9.59
CA SER A 139 -9.79 12.09 -10.83
C SER A 139 -8.97 10.82 -10.68
N VAL A 140 -9.46 9.72 -11.23
CA VAL A 140 -8.74 8.43 -11.23
C VAL A 140 -8.57 7.94 -12.66
N TYR A 141 -7.33 7.66 -13.04
CA TYR A 141 -6.93 7.20 -14.36
C TYR A 141 -6.34 5.80 -14.25
N LEU A 142 -6.71 4.91 -15.18
CA LEU A 142 -6.14 3.58 -15.32
C LEU A 142 -5.34 3.52 -16.62
N SER A 143 -4.03 3.22 -16.52
CA SER A 143 -3.18 2.84 -17.64
C SER A 143 -2.98 1.33 -17.63
N ASP A 144 -3.41 0.65 -18.68
CA ASP A 144 -3.18 -0.78 -18.88
C ASP A 144 -2.18 -0.99 -20.00
N ASP A 145 -0.92 -1.17 -19.63
CA ASP A 145 0.18 -1.40 -20.58
C ASP A 145 0.09 -2.82 -21.18
N GLY A 146 -0.61 -3.74 -20.50
CA GLY A 146 -0.87 -5.09 -20.99
C GLY A 146 -2.01 -5.18 -22.00
N GLY A 147 -2.80 -4.10 -22.16
CA GLY A 147 -3.90 -4.02 -23.13
C GLY A 147 -4.91 -5.16 -22.98
N SER A 148 -5.22 -5.58 -21.75
CA SER A 148 -6.01 -6.79 -21.54
C SER A 148 -7.51 -6.51 -21.62
N GLU A 149 -8.21 -7.26 -22.48
CA GLU A 149 -9.67 -7.24 -22.52
C GLU A 149 -10.28 -7.58 -21.15
N LEU A 150 -9.63 -8.44 -20.36
CA LEU A 150 -10.10 -8.81 -19.02
C LEU A 150 -10.11 -7.62 -18.06
N THR A 151 -9.08 -6.77 -18.12
CA THR A 151 -9.00 -5.54 -17.33
C THR A 151 -10.12 -4.58 -17.73
N TYR A 152 -10.37 -4.44 -19.03
CA TYR A 152 -11.45 -3.60 -19.57
C TYR A 152 -12.84 -4.07 -19.09
N TYR A 153 -13.16 -5.35 -19.25
CA TYR A 153 -14.45 -5.90 -18.78
C TYR A 153 -14.60 -5.80 -17.26
N ALA A 154 -13.53 -6.06 -16.51
CA ALA A 154 -13.55 -5.90 -15.06
C ALA A 154 -13.83 -4.44 -14.65
N LEU A 155 -13.27 -3.47 -15.37
CA LEU A 155 -13.52 -2.04 -15.13
C LEU A 155 -14.96 -1.64 -15.45
N LEU A 156 -15.51 -2.18 -16.55
CA LEU A 156 -16.89 -1.95 -16.94
C LEU A 156 -17.85 -2.45 -15.85
N GLU A 157 -17.67 -3.68 -15.37
CA GLU A 157 -18.47 -4.23 -14.27
C GLU A 157 -18.26 -3.46 -12.96
N ALA A 158 -17.02 -3.05 -12.67
CA ALA A 158 -16.70 -2.22 -11.51
C ALA A 158 -17.40 -0.87 -11.53
N SER A 159 -17.58 -0.26 -12.71
CA SER A 159 -18.30 1.01 -12.86
C SER A 159 -19.76 0.90 -12.39
N GLY A 160 -20.41 -0.23 -12.65
CA GLY A 160 -21.76 -0.54 -12.14
C GLY A 160 -21.76 -0.66 -10.62
N PHE A 161 -20.86 -1.49 -10.07
CA PHE A 161 -20.76 -1.71 -8.63
C PHE A 161 -20.35 -0.45 -7.85
N SER A 162 -19.55 0.44 -8.45
CA SER A 162 -19.06 1.67 -7.81
C SER A 162 -20.20 2.59 -7.36
N LYS A 163 -21.34 2.57 -8.08
CA LYS A 163 -22.53 3.37 -7.78
C LYS A 163 -23.14 3.01 -6.42
N HIS A 164 -22.97 1.77 -5.96
CA HIS A 164 -23.46 1.31 -4.66
C HIS A 164 -22.34 1.33 -3.60
N TRP A 165 -21.13 0.95 -3.98
CA TRP A 165 -19.99 0.90 -3.07
C TRP A 165 -19.53 2.27 -2.55
N ILE A 166 -19.41 3.27 -3.43
CA ILE A 166 -18.87 4.59 -3.04
C ILE A 166 -19.79 5.29 -2.02
N PRO A 167 -21.12 5.38 -2.23
CA PRO A 167 -22.02 5.97 -1.23
C PRO A 167 -22.00 5.21 0.09
N PHE A 168 -21.95 3.87 0.06
CA PHE A 168 -21.84 3.03 1.25
C PHE A 168 -20.58 3.36 2.06
N CYS A 169 -19.41 3.42 1.40
CA CYS A 169 -18.16 3.76 2.06
C CYS A 169 -18.19 5.14 2.70
N LYS A 170 -18.79 6.13 2.02
CA LYS A 170 -18.89 7.51 2.52
C LYS A 170 -19.89 7.62 3.69
N LYS A 171 -21.02 6.92 3.63
CA LYS A 171 -22.07 6.94 4.66
C LYS A 171 -21.62 6.31 5.97
N PHE A 172 -20.93 5.17 5.91
CA PHE A 172 -20.50 4.44 7.11
C PHE A 172 -19.03 4.62 7.46
N ASN A 173 -18.33 5.53 6.77
CA ASN A 173 -16.89 5.79 6.94
C ASN A 173 -16.06 4.49 7.02
N VAL A 174 -16.29 3.60 6.05
CA VAL A 174 -15.77 2.23 6.07
C VAL A 174 -14.23 2.21 6.00
N VAL A 175 -13.62 1.44 6.89
CA VAL A 175 -12.16 1.16 6.90
C VAL A 175 -11.97 -0.35 7.03
N PRO A 176 -11.34 -1.04 6.07
CA PRO A 176 -10.69 -0.57 4.84
C PRO A 176 -11.67 -0.32 3.68
N ARG A 177 -11.32 0.60 2.78
CA ARG A 177 -12.16 1.02 1.63
C ARG A 177 -12.10 0.10 0.40
N SER A 178 -11.13 -0.80 0.36
CA SER A 178 -11.05 -1.83 -0.68
C SER A 178 -12.14 -2.87 -0.44
N PRO A 179 -13.04 -3.13 -1.40
CA PRO A 179 -14.10 -4.11 -1.21
C PRO A 179 -13.53 -5.49 -0.89
N GLY A 180 -12.52 -5.93 -1.65
CA GLY A 180 -11.83 -7.20 -1.41
C GLY A 180 -11.30 -7.34 0.02
N ALA A 181 -10.65 -6.29 0.54
CA ALA A 181 -10.12 -6.29 1.91
C ALA A 181 -11.23 -6.22 2.97
N PHE A 182 -12.24 -5.37 2.76
CA PHE A 182 -13.36 -5.20 3.69
C PHE A 182 -14.12 -6.51 3.89
N PHE A 183 -14.44 -7.20 2.81
CA PHE A 183 -15.17 -8.47 2.90
C PHE A 183 -14.31 -9.67 3.32
N ALA A 184 -12.98 -9.54 3.31
CA ALA A 184 -12.08 -10.55 3.86
C ALA A 184 -11.98 -10.47 5.39
N GLN A 185 -12.33 -9.32 5.98
CA GLN A 185 -12.39 -9.17 7.43
C GLN A 185 -13.62 -9.87 7.98
N GLN A 186 -13.45 -10.56 9.12
CA GLN A 186 -14.57 -11.03 9.93
C GLN A 186 -15.14 -9.81 10.65
N ILE A 187 -16.13 -9.16 10.04
CA ILE A 187 -16.83 -8.02 10.63
C ILE A 187 -17.81 -8.58 11.66
N ASP A 188 -17.60 -8.26 12.93
CA ASP A 188 -18.62 -8.46 13.96
C ASP A 188 -19.76 -7.49 13.66
N VAL A 189 -20.95 -8.03 13.37
CA VAL A 189 -22.09 -7.28 12.86
C VAL A 189 -22.74 -6.53 14.03
N GLN A 190 -22.04 -5.57 14.62
CA GLN A 190 -22.48 -4.87 15.83
C GLN A 190 -23.36 -3.64 15.57
N ASP A 191 -23.60 -3.26 14.32
CA ASP A 191 -24.48 -2.14 14.00
C ASP A 191 -25.62 -2.59 13.07
N MET A 192 -26.77 -2.91 13.67
CA MET A 192 -28.01 -3.30 13.00
C MET A 192 -28.49 -2.29 11.95
N THR A 193 -27.94 -1.06 11.99
CA THR A 193 -28.24 0.08 11.13
C THR A 193 -27.72 -0.06 9.70
N TYR A 194 -26.61 -0.77 9.46
CA TYR A 194 -26.10 -1.01 8.10
C TYR A 194 -26.23 -2.46 7.62
N ALA A 195 -26.72 -3.37 8.48
CA ALA A 195 -26.84 -4.79 8.16
C ALA A 195 -27.67 -5.06 6.89
N GLN A 196 -28.75 -4.31 6.66
CA GLN A 196 -29.58 -4.44 5.45
C GLN A 196 -28.85 -3.96 4.19
N GLU A 197 -28.22 -2.78 4.21
CA GLU A 197 -27.44 -2.26 3.08
C GLU A 197 -26.20 -3.13 2.81
N TRP A 198 -25.59 -3.69 3.86
CA TRP A 198 -24.50 -4.66 3.74
C TRP A 198 -24.93 -5.98 3.13
N LEU A 199 -26.10 -6.51 3.51
CA LEU A 199 -26.67 -7.72 2.91
C LEU A 199 -26.97 -7.49 1.42
N ALA A 200 -27.57 -6.34 1.08
CA ALA A 200 -27.83 -5.97 -0.30
C ALA A 200 -26.53 -5.88 -1.12
N LEU A 201 -25.49 -5.22 -0.58
CA LEU A 201 -24.17 -5.13 -1.22
C LEU A 201 -23.48 -6.49 -1.35
N LYS A 202 -23.67 -7.40 -0.39
CA LYS A 202 -23.13 -8.76 -0.44
C LYS A 202 -23.81 -9.57 -1.54
N ILE A 203 -25.13 -9.42 -1.71
CA ILE A 203 -25.90 -10.05 -2.79
C ILE A 203 -25.48 -9.48 -4.14
N GLU A 204 -25.35 -8.17 -4.25
CA GLU A 204 -24.96 -7.50 -5.50
C GLU A 204 -23.54 -7.89 -5.91
N ARG A 205 -22.59 -7.87 -4.96
CA ARG A 205 -21.25 -8.41 -5.19
C ARG A 205 -21.28 -9.88 -5.60
N GLY A 206 -22.17 -10.68 -5.02
CA GLY A 206 -22.41 -12.07 -5.41
C GLY A 206 -22.96 -12.20 -6.84
N SER A 207 -23.86 -11.30 -7.24
CA SER A 207 -24.44 -11.24 -8.58
C SER A 207 -23.40 -10.85 -9.64
N HIS A 208 -22.61 -9.80 -9.38
CA HIS A 208 -21.46 -9.43 -10.22
C HIS A 208 -20.41 -10.55 -10.27
N ARG A 209 -20.17 -11.25 -9.15
CA ARG A 209 -19.32 -12.44 -9.09
C ARG A 209 -19.83 -13.55 -10.01
N CYS A 210 -21.14 -13.82 -10.03
CA CYS A 210 -21.77 -14.83 -10.88
C CYS A 210 -21.81 -14.45 -12.37
N ARG A 211 -21.89 -13.16 -12.69
CA ARG A 211 -21.85 -12.65 -14.07
C ARG A 211 -20.43 -12.69 -14.63
N SER A 212 -19.47 -12.25 -13.83
CA SER A 212 -18.03 -12.39 -14.05
C SER A 212 -17.59 -13.83 -14.34
N SER A 213 -17.99 -14.80 -13.51
CA SER A 213 -17.61 -16.20 -13.68
C SER A 213 -18.22 -16.87 -14.91
N ARG A 214 -19.23 -16.25 -15.55
CA ARG A 214 -19.82 -16.72 -16.80
C ARG A 214 -19.06 -16.20 -18.04
N ALA A 215 -18.25 -15.15 -17.89
CA ALA A 215 -17.38 -14.60 -18.92
C ALA A 215 -15.95 -15.17 -18.78
N ASN A 216 -15.71 -16.31 -19.42
CA ASN A 216 -14.41 -16.98 -19.61
C ASN A 216 -13.82 -17.72 -18.39
N CYS A 217 -13.83 -19.06 -18.46
CA CYS A 217 -13.28 -19.96 -17.46
C CYS A 217 -11.76 -20.07 -17.64
N GLU A 218 -10.97 -19.53 -16.71
CA GLU A 218 -9.66 -20.06 -16.25
C GLU A 218 -8.94 -19.04 -15.35
N GLY A 219 -8.99 -17.74 -15.69
CA GLY A 219 -8.42 -16.68 -14.85
C GLY A 219 -9.29 -16.28 -13.64
N TRP A 220 -10.59 -16.56 -13.71
CA TRP A 220 -11.58 -16.10 -12.73
C TRP A 220 -11.69 -16.96 -11.47
N SER A 221 -11.09 -18.14 -11.45
CA SER A 221 -11.05 -19.03 -10.28
C SER A 221 -10.35 -18.39 -9.07
N LYS A 222 -9.48 -17.39 -9.27
CA LYS A 222 -8.84 -16.62 -8.20
C LYS A 222 -9.73 -15.57 -7.53
N TRP A 223 -10.91 -15.25 -8.08
CA TRP A 223 -11.94 -14.46 -7.38
C TRP A 223 -12.67 -15.25 -6.28
N VAL A 224 -12.43 -16.57 -6.17
CA VAL A 224 -13.42 -17.53 -5.68
C VAL A 224 -13.11 -18.14 -4.31
N SER A 225 -11.95 -17.90 -3.68
CA SER A 225 -11.70 -18.49 -2.36
C SER A 225 -12.07 -17.57 -1.20
N PRO A 226 -13.18 -17.83 -0.48
CA PRO A 226 -13.08 -18.13 0.92
C PRO A 226 -12.67 -19.60 1.06
N ALA A 227 -11.56 -19.85 1.75
CA ALA A 227 -11.49 -21.07 2.55
C ALA A 227 -12.84 -21.20 3.30
N TRP A 228 -13.44 -22.39 3.29
CA TRP A 228 -14.81 -22.71 3.75
C TRP A 228 -15.92 -22.60 2.69
N ALA A 229 -15.84 -23.43 1.65
CA ALA A 229 -17.03 -23.90 0.94
C ALA A 229 -17.58 -25.14 1.67
N PHE A 230 -18.57 -24.90 2.53
CA PHE A 230 -19.40 -25.93 3.13
C PHE A 230 -20.12 -26.71 2.02
N SER A 231 -19.91 -28.02 2.04
CA SER A 231 -20.56 -29.03 1.21
C SER A 231 -22.09 -28.85 1.14
N ARG A 232 -22.63 -28.58 -0.05
CA ARG A 232 -23.89 -29.18 -0.50
C ARG A 232 -24.18 -28.92 -1.99
N ALA A 233 -24.79 -29.93 -2.59
CA ALA A 233 -25.50 -29.96 -3.88
C ALA A 233 -24.71 -30.36 -5.14
N THR A 234 -24.01 -31.49 -5.07
CA THR A 234 -23.96 -32.45 -6.20
C THR A 234 -25.16 -33.38 -6.14
N ARG A 235 -26.16 -33.13 -7.00
CA ARG A 235 -26.85 -34.09 -7.88
C ARG A 235 -28.27 -33.63 -8.21
N ARG A 236 -28.42 -33.11 -9.43
CA ARG A 236 -29.64 -33.28 -10.22
C ARG A 236 -29.57 -34.64 -10.93
N HIS A 237 -30.74 -35.27 -11.02
CA HIS A 237 -31.20 -36.28 -11.97
C HIS A 237 -30.69 -37.73 -11.92
N GLY A 238 -31.58 -38.61 -11.43
CA GLY A 238 -32.09 -39.81 -12.11
C GLY A 238 -33.52 -40.00 -11.59
N MET A 239 -34.61 -39.78 -12.34
CA MET A 239 -35.22 -40.64 -13.37
C MET A 239 -35.44 -42.09 -12.94
N GLY A 240 -36.70 -42.55 -13.01
CA GLY A 240 -37.15 -43.95 -12.96
C GLY A 240 -37.84 -44.31 -11.64
N LEU A 241 -39.17 -44.43 -11.60
CA LEU A 241 -40.04 -45.54 -12.04
C LEU A 241 -40.42 -46.45 -10.85
N LEU A 242 -41.74 -46.47 -10.59
CA LEU A 242 -42.62 -47.61 -10.26
C LEU A 242 -42.24 -48.63 -9.14
N ALA A 243 -43.30 -48.92 -8.37
CA ALA A 243 -43.53 -49.99 -7.39
C ALA A 243 -43.01 -49.75 -5.96
#